data_AF-A0A957VRC5-F1
#
_entry.id   AF-A0A957VRC5-F1
#
_cell.length_a   1.000
_cell.length_b   1.000
_cell.length_c   1.000
_cell.angle_alpha   90.00
_cell.angle_beta   90.00
_cell.angle_gamma   90.00
#
_symmetry.space_group_name_H-M   'P 1'
#
loop_
_entity.id
_entity.type
_entity.pdbx_description
1 polymer ?
#
loop_
_entity_poly.entity_id
_entity_poly.type
_entity_poly.pdbx_seq_one_letter_code
_entity_poly.pdbx_strand_id
1 'polypeptide(L)' 'MKVKTNLKAGKPLGDAVADLTQMTGLDKVAHLYTDLTGKDCGCQARQDALNRLFPG' A
#
# COMPACT_ATOMS: atom_id res chain seq x y z
N MET A 1 13.92 0.93 15.00
CA MET A 1 13.05 1.92 14.34
C MET A 1 11.67 1.85 14.99
N LYS A 2 11.18 2.91 15.64
CA LYS A 2 9.77 2.97 16.07
C LYS A 2 8.98 3.53 14.88
N VAL A 3 8.32 2.66 14.12
CA VAL A 3 7.45 3.10 13.03
C VAL A 3 6.21 3.74 13.68
N LYS A 4 6.09 5.07 13.61
CA LYS A 4 4.86 5.77 14.01
C LYS A 4 3.83 5.51 12.92
N THR A 5 2.94 4.56 13.15
CA THR A 5 1.85 4.26 12.24
C THR A 5 0.68 5.20 12.53
N ASN A 6 0.09 5.79 11.47
CA ASN A 6 -1.18 6.53 11.54
C ASN A 6 -2.39 5.60 11.27
N LEU A 7 -2.22 4.31 11.57
CA LEU A 7 -3.24 3.29 11.47
C LEU A 7 -4.37 3.59 12.46
N LYS A 8 -5.51 4.07 11.94
CA LYS A 8 -6.74 4.29 12.71
C LYS A 8 -7.65 3.07 12.58
N ALA A 9 -8.33 2.71 13.67
CA ALA A 9 -9.39 1.70 13.62
C ALA A 9 -10.53 2.17 12.71
N GLY A 10 -11.07 1.28 11.88
CA GLY A 10 -12.11 1.58 10.88
C GLY A 10 -11.60 2.24 9.59
N LYS A 11 -10.28 2.34 9.39
CA LYS A 11 -9.71 2.72 8.09
C LYS A 11 -9.74 1.51 7.14
N PRO A 12 -10.07 1.68 5.85
CA PRO A 12 -9.95 0.62 4.86
C PRO A 12 -8.55 -0.02 4.87
N LEU A 13 -8.48 -1.36 4.77
CA LEU A 13 -7.18 -2.04 4.91
C LEU A 13 -6.21 -1.69 3.78
N GLY A 14 -6.70 -1.48 2.56
CA GLY A 14 -5.85 -1.07 1.44
C GLY A 14 -5.19 0.29 1.72
N ASP A 15 -5.96 1.26 2.23
CA ASP A 15 -5.45 2.58 2.58
C ASP A 15 -4.48 2.55 3.76
N ALA A 16 -4.72 1.66 4.73
CA ALA A 16 -3.81 1.43 5.82
C ALA A 16 -2.46 0.86 5.35
N VAL A 17 -2.49 -0.11 4.42
CA VAL A 17 -1.29 -0.70 3.82
C VAL A 17 -0.56 0.34 2.97
N ALA A 18 -1.27 1.14 2.16
CA ALA A 18 -0.68 2.20 1.35
C ALA A 18 0.06 3.23 2.22
N ASP A 19 -0.59 3.75 3.27
CA ASP A 19 0.04 4.68 4.22
C ASP A 19 1.31 4.10 4.85
N LEU A 20 1.24 2.83 5.28
CA LEU A 20 2.36 2.16 5.93
C LEU A 20 3.52 1.97 4.95
N THR A 21 3.23 1.55 3.73
CA THR A 21 4.20 1.29 2.66
C THR A 21 4.89 2.59 2.24
N GLN A 22 4.15 3.70 2.22
CA GLN A 22 4.66 5.03 1.89
C GLN A 22 5.57 5.58 3.00
N MET A 23 5.15 5.47 4.26
CA MET A 23 5.95 5.96 5.39
C MET A 23 7.23 5.15 5.61
N THR A 24 7.20 3.87 5.27
CA THR A 24 8.37 2.98 5.36
C THR A 24 9.24 3.01 4.11
N GLY A 25 8.77 3.61 3.02
CA GLY A 25 9.49 3.72 1.75
C GLY A 25 9.52 2.42 0.94
N LEU A 26 8.65 1.45 1.26
CA LEU A 26 8.55 0.17 0.56
C LEU A 26 7.92 0.31 -0.84
N ASP A 27 7.21 1.41 -1.14
CA ASP A 27 6.65 1.67 -2.48
C ASP A 27 7.74 1.75 -3.55
N LYS A 28 8.96 2.12 -3.15
CA LYS A 28 10.11 2.12 -4.04
C LYS A 28 10.40 0.74 -4.61
N VAL A 29 10.13 -0.33 -3.86
CA VAL A 29 10.31 -1.71 -4.35
C VAL A 29 9.29 -2.03 -5.45
N ALA A 30 8.04 -1.57 -5.30
CA ALA A 30 7.01 -1.74 -6.31
C ALA A 30 7.30 -0.93 -7.59
N HIS A 31 7.82 0.30 -7.44
CA HIS A 31 8.30 1.10 -8.56
C HIS A 31 9.48 0.43 -9.27
N LEU A 32 10.50 0.01 -8.53
CA LEU A 32 11.65 -0.71 -9.09
C LEU A 32 11.23 -1.99 -9.81
N TYR A 33 10.27 -2.75 -9.26
CA TYR A 33 9.71 -3.91 -9.94
C TYR A 33 9.09 -3.53 -11.29
N THR A 34 8.32 -2.44 -11.33
CA THR A 34 7.69 -1.95 -12.55
C THR A 34 8.73 -1.50 -13.57
N ASP A 35 9.76 -0.77 -13.13
CA ASP A 35 10.86 -0.29 -13.99
C ASP A 35 11.68 -1.45 -14.57
N LEU A 36 11.96 -2.48 -13.76
CA LEU A 36 12.77 -3.63 -14.17
C LEU A 36 12.01 -4.60 -15.07
N THR A 37 10.72 -4.80 -14.82
CA THR A 37 9.92 -5.81 -15.53
C THR A 37 9.07 -5.22 -16.65
N GLY A 38 8.88 -3.91 -16.68
CA GLY A 38 7.93 -3.21 -17.55
C GLY A 38 6.47 -3.56 -17.27
N LYS A 39 6.19 -4.28 -16.17
CA LYS A 39 4.84 -4.70 -15.79
C LYS A 39 4.30 -3.80 -14.70
N ASP A 40 3.08 -3.32 -14.90
CA ASP A 40 2.37 -2.55 -13.88
C ASP A 40 2.24 -3.36 -12.57
N CYS A 41 2.64 -2.76 -11.44
CA CYS A 41 2.47 -3.34 -10.11
C CYS A 41 1.01 -3.74 -9.81
N GLY A 42 0.05 -3.02 -10.39
CA GLY A 42 -1.36 -3.09 -10.01
C GLY A 42 -1.63 -2.50 -8.63
N CYS A 43 -0.72 -1.65 -8.12
CA CYS A 43 -0.74 -1.16 -6.75
C CYS A 43 -2.10 -0.51 -6.38
N GLN A 44 -2.68 0.31 -7.27
CA GLN A 44 -3.99 0.94 -7.05
C GLN A 44 -5.15 -0.05 -7.11
N ALA A 45 -5.16 -0.96 -8.10
CA ALA A 45 -6.19 -1.99 -8.20
C ALA A 45 -6.18 -2.95 -6.99
N ARG A 46 -4.99 -3.25 -6.45
CA ARG A 46 -4.79 -4.04 -5.23
C ARG A 46 -5.31 -3.31 -4.00
N GLN A 47 -5.00 -2.02 -3.88
CA GLN A 47 -5.52 -1.17 -2.81
C GLN A 47 -7.05 -1.12 -2.83
N ASP A 48 -7.65 -0.86 -3.99
CA ASP A 48 -9.11 -0.81 -4.15
C ASP A 48 -9.77 -2.14 -3.86
N ALA A 49 -9.17 -3.26 -4.32
CA ALA A 49 -9.66 -4.59 -4.01
C ALA A 49 -9.63 -4.86 -2.50
N LEU A 50 -8.54 -4.50 -1.81
CA LEU A 50 -8.45 -4.62 -0.36
C LEU A 50 -9.47 -3.73 0.36
N ASN A 51 -9.67 -2.50 -0.10
CA ASN A 51 -10.64 -1.56 0.47
C ASN A 51 -12.08 -2.04 0.30
N ARG A 52 -12.40 -2.73 -0.81
CA ARG A 52 -13.73 -3.32 -1.04
C ARG A 52 -13.97 -4.54 -0.14
N LEU A 53 -12.95 -5.36 0.06
CA LEU A 53 -13.03 -6.55 0.91
C LEU A 53 -13.04 -6.18 2.40
N PHE A 54 -12.32 -5.11 2.75
CA PHE A 54 -12.15 -4.65 4.13
C PHE A 54 -12.28 -3.11 4.18
N PRO A 55 -13.52 -2.59 4.07
CA PRO A 55 -13.77 -1.15 4.05
C PRO A 55 -13.58 -0.47 5.41
N GLY A 56 -13.60 -1.23 6.51
CA GLY A 56 -13.46 -0.72 7.88
C GLY A 56 -14.35 -1.46 8.86
#